data_AF-R6SNX8-F1
#
_entry.id   AF-R6SNX8-F1
#
_cell.length_a   1.000
_cell.length_b   1.000
_cell.length_c   1.000
_cell.angle_alpha   90.00
_cell.angle_beta   90.00
_cell.angle_gamma   90.00
#
_symmetry.space_group_name_H-M   'P 1'
#
loop_
_entity.id
_entity.type
_entity.pdbx_description
1 polymer ?
#
loop_
_entity_poly.entity_id
_entity_poly.type
_entity_poly.pdbx_seq_one_letter_code
_entity_poly.pdbx_strand_id
1 'polypeptide(L)'
;MLCIIFGEIPEDMEKKYVYNTSMYFDNTYLDNWLTDDLSVKMIKSVDKAVVLSPNAVDSKALRVIPVTKISGGLKTLLLLRHDDTKIFNASTCGDNCAKWILRIAKESKKDIVINLRHVMDFGDKPFEIKILNNGKTVHNIQEYVMNAGLYL
;
A
#
# COMPACT_ATOMS: atom_id res chain seq x y z
N MET A 1 -5.90 -3.08 -12.12
CA MET A 1 -6.04 -1.61 -11.94
C MET A 1 -6.00 -1.27 -10.44
N LEU A 2 -5.68 -0.03 -10.07
CA LEU A 2 -5.83 0.43 -8.68
C LEU A 2 -7.27 0.93 -8.45
N CYS A 3 -7.91 0.42 -7.42
CA CYS A 3 -9.22 0.83 -6.95
C CYS A 3 -9.08 1.43 -5.54
N ILE A 4 -9.68 2.60 -5.30
CA ILE A 4 -9.61 3.29 -4.03
C ILE A 4 -11.01 3.50 -3.49
N ILE A 5 -11.19 3.18 -2.21
CA ILE A 5 -12.37 3.57 -1.45
C ILE A 5 -11.96 4.53 -0.32
N PHE A 6 -12.58 5.70 -0.29
CA PHE A 6 -12.34 6.72 0.71
C PHE A 6 -13.30 6.61 1.88
N GLY A 7 -12.79 6.87 3.09
CA GLY A 7 -13.59 6.95 4.30
C GLY A 7 -14.04 5.58 4.80
N GLU A 8 -15.33 5.48 5.12
CA GLU A 8 -15.95 4.26 5.63
C GLU A 8 -15.99 3.14 4.57
N ILE A 9 -15.84 1.91 5.05
CA ILE A 9 -15.89 0.72 4.21
C ILE A 9 -17.33 0.19 4.17
N PRO A 10 -17.88 -0.14 2.99
CA PRO A 10 -19.18 -0.77 2.85
C PRO A 10 -19.28 -2.06 3.66
N GLU A 11 -20.45 -2.30 4.24
CA GLU A 11 -20.73 -3.45 5.12
C GLU A 11 -20.35 -4.80 4.48
N ASP A 12 -20.60 -4.96 3.17
CA ASP A 12 -20.29 -6.16 2.41
C ASP A 12 -18.78 -6.40 2.22
N MET A 13 -17.95 -5.38 2.44
CA MET A 13 -16.49 -5.42 2.35
C MET A 13 -15.79 -5.48 3.72
N GLU A 14 -16.48 -5.21 4.82
CA GLU A 14 -15.88 -5.11 6.17
C GLU A 14 -15.09 -6.36 6.58
N LYS A 15 -15.58 -7.56 6.25
CA LYS A 15 -14.89 -8.82 6.59
C LYS A 15 -13.50 -8.96 5.96
N LYS A 16 -13.25 -8.26 4.85
CA LYS A 16 -11.95 -8.24 4.16
C LYS A 16 -11.09 -7.06 4.59
N TYR A 17 -11.65 -6.10 5.29
CA TYR A 17 -10.98 -4.86 5.63
C TYR A 17 -10.03 -5.03 6.81
N VAL A 18 -8.81 -4.52 6.66
CA VAL A 18 -7.78 -4.49 7.70
C VAL A 18 -7.39 -3.04 7.95
N TYR A 19 -7.88 -2.49 9.07
CA TYR A 19 -7.57 -1.13 9.49
C TYR A 19 -6.14 -0.98 10.02
N ASN A 20 -5.71 -1.89 10.91
CA ASN A 20 -4.36 -1.87 11.51
C ASN A 20 -3.42 -2.78 10.72
N THR A 21 -2.89 -2.26 9.62
CA THR A 21 -1.99 -3.00 8.72
C THR A 21 -0.69 -3.42 9.38
N SER A 22 -0.13 -2.61 10.30
CA SER A 22 1.10 -2.96 11.00
C SER A 22 0.90 -4.21 11.87
N MET A 23 -0.16 -4.22 12.69
CA MET A 23 -0.45 -5.37 13.55
C MET A 23 -0.78 -6.62 12.72
N TYR A 24 -1.55 -6.47 11.63
CA TYR A 24 -1.85 -7.61 10.76
C TYR A 24 -0.59 -8.18 10.13
N PHE A 25 0.29 -7.33 9.56
CA PHE A 25 1.56 -7.76 8.97
C PHE A 25 2.42 -8.52 9.97
N ASP A 26 2.61 -7.99 11.18
CA ASP A 26 3.45 -8.60 12.21
C ASP A 26 3.02 -10.03 12.58
N ASN A 27 1.75 -10.38 12.34
CA ASN A 27 1.19 -11.70 12.65
C ASN A 27 0.99 -12.60 11.42
N THR A 28 1.20 -12.11 10.19
CA THR A 28 0.79 -12.83 8.97
C THR A 28 1.84 -12.89 7.87
N TYR A 29 2.88 -12.05 7.92
CA TYR A 29 3.89 -12.03 6.86
C TYR A 29 4.58 -13.40 6.74
N LEU A 30 4.95 -13.74 5.50
CA LEU A 30 5.75 -14.93 5.21
C LEU A 30 7.17 -14.52 4.86
N ASP A 31 8.14 -15.32 5.31
CA ASP A 31 9.57 -15.11 5.09
C ASP A 31 9.93 -14.90 3.60
N ASN A 32 9.26 -15.62 2.69
CA ASN A 32 9.49 -15.50 1.24
C ASN A 32 9.03 -14.16 0.66
N TRP A 33 8.23 -13.36 1.37
CA TRP A 33 7.81 -12.03 0.90
C TRP A 33 8.98 -11.05 0.86
N LEU A 34 9.99 -11.22 1.71
CA LEU A 34 11.09 -10.26 1.86
C LEU A 34 12.15 -10.44 0.78
N THR A 35 12.20 -11.61 0.14
CA THR A 35 13.15 -11.92 -0.93
C THR A 35 12.55 -11.74 -2.33
N ASP A 36 11.27 -11.39 -2.45
CA ASP A 36 10.66 -10.97 -3.73
C ASP A 36 11.35 -9.72 -4.28
N ASP A 37 11.61 -9.71 -5.59
CA ASP A 37 12.35 -8.64 -6.26
C ASP A 37 11.72 -7.26 -6.08
N LEU A 38 10.39 -7.16 -6.06
CA LEU A 38 9.70 -5.89 -5.85
C LEU A 38 9.78 -5.49 -4.37
N SER A 39 9.57 -6.44 -3.45
CA SER A 39 9.76 -6.22 -2.01
C SER A 39 11.14 -5.65 -1.68
N VAL A 40 12.22 -6.26 -2.19
CA VAL A 40 13.59 -5.80 -1.96
C VAL A 40 13.76 -4.35 -2.44
N LYS A 41 13.20 -4.01 -3.60
CA LYS A 41 13.23 -2.63 -4.14
C LYS A 41 12.43 -1.66 -3.28
N MET A 42 11.28 -2.08 -2.76
CA MET A 42 10.44 -1.28 -1.85
C MET A 42 11.16 -1.02 -0.52
N ILE A 43 11.72 -2.07 0.11
CA ILE A 43 12.47 -1.99 1.37
C ILE A 43 13.64 -1.00 1.24
N LYS A 44 14.41 -1.11 0.15
CA LYS A 44 15.51 -0.18 -0.14
C LYS A 44 15.03 1.24 -0.41
N SER A 45 13.89 1.42 -1.07
CA SER A 45 13.39 2.75 -1.44
C SER A 45 12.74 3.50 -0.29
N VAL A 46 11.90 2.83 0.50
CA VAL A 46 11.04 3.44 1.53
C VAL A 46 11.83 3.60 2.83
N ASP A 47 12.39 2.51 3.35
CA ASP A 47 13.08 2.49 4.65
C ASP A 47 14.59 2.71 4.55
N LYS A 48 15.12 2.80 3.32
CA LYS A 48 16.57 2.87 3.06
C LYS A 48 17.32 1.71 3.72
N ALA A 49 16.71 0.52 3.69
CA ALA A 49 17.23 -0.68 4.31
C ALA A 49 17.66 -1.74 3.28
N VAL A 50 18.58 -2.61 3.68
CA VAL A 50 19.05 -3.77 2.89
C VAL A 50 18.52 -5.05 3.53
N VAL A 51 17.96 -5.95 2.73
CA VAL A 51 17.52 -7.27 3.21
C VAL A 51 18.75 -8.13 3.49
N LEU A 52 18.87 -8.62 4.72
CA LEU A 52 19.96 -9.53 5.12
C LEU A 52 19.50 -10.98 5.12
N SER A 53 18.27 -11.20 5.57
CA SER A 53 17.63 -12.51 5.68
C SER A 53 16.10 -12.33 5.56
N PRO A 54 15.32 -13.42 5.50
CA PRO A 54 13.86 -13.34 5.49
C PRO A 54 13.24 -12.64 6.70
N ASN A 55 13.98 -12.52 7.81
CA ASN A 55 13.50 -11.96 9.07
C ASN A 55 14.28 -10.74 9.58
N ALA A 56 15.30 -10.27 8.86
CA ALA A 56 16.13 -9.14 9.27
C ALA A 56 16.53 -8.22 8.09
N VAL A 57 16.52 -6.92 8.36
CA VAL A 57 16.99 -5.87 7.44
C VAL A 57 18.01 -4.97 8.14
N ASP A 58 18.99 -4.46 7.40
CA ASP A 58 19.93 -3.45 7.87
C ASP A 58 19.48 -2.06 7.40
N SER A 59 18.97 -1.25 8.33
CA SER A 59 18.54 0.12 8.08
C SER A 59 19.66 1.11 8.40
N LYS A 60 19.71 2.23 7.65
CA LYS A 60 20.70 3.29 7.92
C LYS A 60 20.61 3.86 9.35
N ALA A 61 19.40 3.96 9.90
CA ALA A 61 19.15 4.62 11.18
C ALA A 61 19.30 3.68 12.39
N LEU A 62 18.67 2.49 12.32
CA LEU A 62 18.58 1.56 13.46
C LEU A 62 19.51 0.35 13.32
N ARG A 63 20.30 0.29 12.24
CA ARG A 63 21.10 -0.89 11.86
C ARG A 63 20.21 -2.11 11.67
N VAL A 64 20.72 -3.29 12.03
CA VAL A 64 20.02 -4.57 11.89
C VAL A 64 18.81 -4.60 12.81
N ILE A 65 17.63 -4.65 12.21
CA ILE A 65 16.34 -4.73 12.88
C ILE A 65 15.55 -5.92 12.35
N PRO A 66 14.68 -6.52 13.19
CA PRO A 66 13.74 -7.52 12.71
C PRO A 66 12.75 -6.89 11.73
N VAL A 67 12.22 -7.70 10.82
CA VAL A 67 11.23 -7.28 9.80
C VAL A 67 9.98 -6.65 10.42
N THR A 68 9.57 -7.08 11.61
CA THR A 68 8.44 -6.48 12.35
C THR A 68 8.70 -5.05 12.84
N LYS A 69 9.92 -4.52 12.71
CA LYS A 69 10.29 -3.15 13.10
C LYS A 69 10.47 -2.20 11.91
N ILE A 70 10.20 -2.65 10.68
CA ILE A 70 10.16 -1.76 9.51
C ILE A 70 8.96 -0.79 9.57
N SER A 71 8.97 0.25 8.74
CA SER A 71 7.93 1.28 8.75
C SER A 71 6.54 0.74 8.41
N GLY A 72 5.49 1.36 8.98
CA GLY A 72 4.10 0.96 8.73
C GLY A 72 3.68 1.08 7.25
N GLY A 73 4.18 2.10 6.55
CA GLY A 73 3.97 2.25 5.11
C GLY A 73 4.56 1.08 4.31
N LEU A 74 5.79 0.67 4.64
CA LEU A 74 6.43 -0.48 3.99
C LEU A 74 5.71 -1.80 4.30
N LYS A 75 5.28 -2.03 5.55
CA LYS A 75 4.44 -3.19 5.90
C LYS A 75 3.17 -3.23 5.05
N THR A 76 2.52 -2.08 4.87
CA THR A 76 1.31 -1.98 4.04
C THR A 76 1.60 -2.29 2.57
N LEU A 77 2.71 -1.83 2.01
CA LEU A 77 3.11 -2.17 0.64
C LEU A 77 3.39 -3.68 0.46
N LEU A 78 4.03 -4.32 1.45
CA LEU A 78 4.27 -5.76 1.41
C LEU A 78 2.95 -6.54 1.47
N LEU A 79 2.01 -6.12 2.31
CA LEU A 79 0.66 -6.69 2.34
C LEU A 79 -0.04 -6.55 0.98
N LEU A 80 -0.04 -5.36 0.39
CA LEU A 80 -0.65 -5.12 -0.93
C LEU A 80 -0.02 -5.97 -2.04
N ARG A 81 1.27 -6.29 -1.92
CA ARG A 81 2.01 -7.07 -2.92
C ARG A 81 1.69 -8.56 -2.84
N HIS A 82 1.43 -9.09 -1.65
CA HIS A 82 1.44 -10.54 -1.39
C HIS A 82 0.12 -11.12 -0.86
N ASP A 83 -0.78 -10.31 -0.29
CA ASP A 83 -2.10 -10.76 0.18
C ASP A 83 -3.21 -10.08 -0.64
N ASP A 84 -3.72 -10.80 -1.64
CA ASP A 84 -4.81 -10.33 -2.51
C ASP A 84 -6.22 -10.64 -1.96
N THR A 85 -6.29 -11.16 -0.72
CA THR A 85 -7.56 -11.59 -0.09
C THR A 85 -8.21 -10.50 0.75
N LYS A 86 -7.47 -9.42 1.04
CA LYS A 86 -7.85 -8.34 1.95
C LYS A 86 -7.88 -6.98 1.27
N ILE A 87 -8.57 -6.05 1.93
CA ILE A 87 -8.55 -4.62 1.62
C ILE A 87 -7.79 -3.94 2.75
N PHE A 88 -6.67 -3.30 2.45
CA PHE A 88 -5.82 -2.68 3.46
C PHE A 88 -6.05 -1.18 3.55
N ASN A 89 -6.05 -0.66 4.78
CA ASN A 89 -5.93 0.77 5.03
C ASN A 89 -4.53 1.26 4.65
N ALA A 90 -4.43 1.99 3.54
CA ALA A 90 -3.19 2.56 3.05
C ALA A 90 -2.91 3.96 3.61
N SER A 91 -3.67 4.44 4.60
CA SER A 91 -3.51 5.80 5.14
C SER A 91 -2.23 6.00 5.96
N THR A 92 -1.49 4.93 6.27
CA THR A 92 -0.16 5.03 6.90
C THR A 92 0.97 5.16 5.88
N CYS A 93 0.67 4.99 4.59
CA CYS A 93 1.60 5.26 3.50
C CYS A 93 1.72 6.77 3.28
N GLY A 94 2.94 7.30 3.27
CA GLY A 94 3.23 8.66 2.81
C GLY A 94 3.56 8.71 1.31
N ASP A 95 3.98 9.88 0.83
CA ASP A 95 4.24 10.15 -0.60
C ASP A 95 5.25 9.18 -1.22
N ASN A 96 6.23 8.72 -0.44
CA ASN A 96 7.25 7.76 -0.91
C ASN A 96 6.69 6.35 -1.21
N CYS A 97 5.45 6.06 -0.80
CA CYS A 97 4.75 4.80 -1.02
C CYS A 97 3.79 4.86 -2.23
N ALA A 98 3.26 6.02 -2.60
CA ALA A 98 2.22 6.15 -3.63
C ALA A 98 2.61 5.52 -4.97
N LYS A 99 3.84 5.79 -5.43
CA LYS A 99 4.40 5.18 -6.66
C LYS A 99 4.47 3.65 -6.60
N TRP A 100 4.64 3.07 -5.42
CA TRP A 100 4.72 1.63 -5.22
C TRP A 100 3.34 0.99 -5.24
N ILE A 101 2.33 1.65 -4.67
CA ILE A 101 0.93 1.22 -4.80
C ILE A 101 0.52 1.14 -6.28
N LEU A 102 0.80 2.20 -7.06
CA LEU A 102 0.52 2.20 -8.50
C LEU A 102 1.26 1.06 -9.22
N ARG A 103 2.53 0.83 -8.86
CA ARG A 103 3.33 -0.25 -9.45
C ARG A 103 2.79 -1.63 -9.09
N ILE A 104 2.43 -1.88 -7.84
CA ILE A 104 1.81 -3.13 -7.39
C ILE A 104 0.52 -3.38 -8.17
N ALA A 105 -0.34 -2.37 -8.26
CA ALA A 105 -1.61 -2.49 -8.99
C ALA A 105 -1.42 -2.73 -10.49
N LYS A 106 -0.33 -2.23 -11.08
CA LYS A 106 0.06 -2.48 -12.47
C LYS A 106 0.62 -3.89 -12.69
N GLU A 107 1.40 -4.42 -11.75
CA GLU A 107 1.99 -5.76 -11.83
C GLU A 107 1.02 -6.87 -11.38
N SER A 108 -0.10 -6.51 -10.75
CA SER A 108 -1.16 -7.43 -10.31
C SER A 108 -2.00 -7.95 -11.48
N LYS A 109 -2.41 -9.22 -11.39
CA LYS A 109 -3.38 -9.85 -12.32
C LYS A 109 -4.84 -9.49 -12.01
N LYS A 110 -5.10 -8.89 -10.85
CA LYS A 110 -6.42 -8.51 -10.35
C LYS A 110 -6.41 -7.04 -9.95
N ASP A 111 -7.59 -6.46 -9.83
CA ASP A 111 -7.71 -5.13 -9.25
C ASP A 111 -7.29 -5.13 -7.78
N ILE A 112 -6.44 -4.16 -7.43
CA ILE A 112 -6.02 -3.95 -6.05
C ILE A 112 -6.96 -2.91 -5.45
N VAL A 113 -7.62 -3.26 -4.35
CA VAL A 113 -8.51 -2.36 -3.64
C VAL A 113 -7.83 -1.88 -2.36
N ILE A 114 -7.71 -0.57 -2.18
CA ILE A 114 -7.18 0.04 -0.95
C ILE A 114 -8.20 0.99 -0.35
N ASN A 115 -8.08 1.18 0.97
CA ASN A 115 -8.80 2.24 1.67
C ASN A 115 -7.88 3.43 1.97
N LEU A 116 -8.39 4.64 1.80
CA LEU A 116 -7.70 5.87 2.19
C LEU A 116 -8.61 6.77 3.04
N ARG A 117 -8.01 7.41 4.05
CA ARG A 117 -8.64 8.42 4.92
C ARG A 117 -8.02 9.81 4.76
N HIS A 118 -7.28 10.00 3.69
CA HIS A 118 -6.81 11.30 3.21
C HIS A 118 -6.61 11.21 1.69
N VAL A 119 -6.47 12.35 1.02
CA VAL A 119 -6.09 12.39 -0.41
C VAL A 119 -4.59 12.12 -0.50
N MET A 120 -4.20 10.97 -1.06
CA MET A 120 -2.80 10.63 -1.27
C MET A 120 -2.27 11.30 -2.54
N ASP A 121 -1.08 11.89 -2.49
CA ASP A 121 -0.43 12.41 -3.69
C ASP A 121 0.17 11.27 -4.52
N PHE A 122 -0.45 11.00 -5.68
CA PHE A 122 0.05 10.03 -6.67
C PHE A 122 1.02 10.65 -7.69
N GLY A 123 1.30 11.95 -7.56
CA GLY A 123 2.17 12.73 -8.44
C GLY A 123 1.51 13.16 -9.74
N ASP A 124 2.24 13.94 -10.53
CA ASP A 124 1.73 14.59 -11.75
C ASP A 124 1.75 13.69 -13.00
N LYS A 125 2.32 12.49 -12.91
CA LYS A 125 2.36 11.57 -14.04
C LYS A 125 0.96 11.01 -14.31
N PRO A 126 0.58 10.77 -15.58
CA PRO A 126 -0.66 10.08 -15.87
C PRO A 126 -0.76 8.75 -15.12
N PHE A 127 -1.92 8.51 -14.54
CA PHE A 127 -2.26 7.27 -13.85
C PHE A 127 -3.68 6.86 -14.24
N GLU A 128 -4.14 5.71 -13.76
CA GLU A 128 -5.52 5.28 -13.93
C GLU A 128 -5.97 4.67 -12.61
N ILE A 129 -6.95 5.29 -11.96
CA ILE A 129 -7.45 4.91 -10.64
C ILE A 129 -8.97 4.91 -10.68
N LYS A 130 -9.58 3.82 -10.20
CA LYS A 130 -11.04 3.76 -10.00
C LYS A 130 -11.38 4.18 -8.58
N ILE A 131 -12.18 5.23 -8.43
CA ILE A 131 -12.75 5.65 -7.14
C ILE A 131 -14.05 4.90 -6.93
N LEU A 132 -14.07 3.97 -5.99
CA LEU A 132 -15.20 3.07 -5.76
C LEU A 132 -16.41 3.80 -5.19
N ASN A 133 -16.21 4.89 -4.44
CA ASN A 133 -17.30 5.68 -3.84
C ASN A 133 -18.30 6.21 -4.88
N ASN A 134 -17.85 6.55 -6.10
CA ASN A 134 -18.72 7.05 -7.19
C ASN A 134 -18.57 6.27 -8.50
N GLY A 135 -17.77 5.19 -8.51
CA GLY A 135 -17.51 4.37 -9.68
C GLY A 135 -16.68 5.03 -10.79
N LYS A 136 -16.19 6.26 -10.62
CA LYS A 136 -15.44 6.98 -11.67
C LYS A 136 -14.01 6.49 -11.77
N THR A 137 -13.50 6.44 -12.99
CA THR A 137 -12.08 6.23 -13.27
C THR A 137 -11.43 7.56 -13.63
N VAL A 138 -10.36 7.91 -12.93
CA VAL A 138 -9.65 9.18 -13.05
C VAL A 138 -8.24 8.97 -13.59
N HIS A 139 -7.73 9.95 -14.34
CA HIS A 139 -6.50 9.77 -15.12
C HIS A 139 -5.33 10.70 -14.73
N ASN A 140 -5.61 11.66 -13.85
CA ASN A 140 -4.65 12.68 -13.43
C ASN A 140 -5.03 13.23 -12.03
N ILE A 141 -4.12 14.00 -11.44
CA ILE A 141 -4.27 14.55 -10.09
C ILE A 141 -5.51 15.47 -9.96
N GLN A 142 -5.85 16.25 -10.98
CA GLN A 142 -6.99 17.16 -10.94
C GLN A 142 -8.31 16.38 -10.86
N GLU A 143 -8.52 15.42 -11.76
CA GLU A 143 -9.68 14.53 -11.73
C GLU A 143 -9.76 13.76 -10.41
N TYR A 144 -8.62 13.26 -9.93
CA TYR A 144 -8.54 12.51 -8.69
C TYR A 144 -8.99 13.34 -7.49
N VAL A 145 -8.40 14.53 -7.28
CA VAL A 145 -8.74 15.41 -6.16
C VAL A 145 -10.22 15.82 -6.19
N MET A 146 -10.74 16.19 -7.36
CA MET A 146 -12.15 16.60 -7.51
C MET A 146 -13.15 15.48 -7.16
N ASN A 147 -12.77 14.22 -7.37
CA ASN A 147 -13.65 13.07 -7.12
C ASN A 147 -13.36 12.36 -5.78
N ALA A 148 -12.19 12.58 -5.18
CA ALA A 148 -11.80 12.03 -3.88
C ALA A 148 -12.21 12.92 -2.70
N GLY A 149 -12.04 14.25 -2.83
CA GLY A 149 -12.22 15.21 -1.73
C GLY A 149 -13.64 15.30 -1.16
N LEU A 150 -14.62 14.66 -1.80
CA LEU A 150 -16.02 14.60 -1.35
C LEU A 150 -16.26 13.57 -0.23
N TYR A 151 -15.30 12.69 0.04
CA TYR A 151 -15.46 11.50 0.89
C TYR A 151 -14.51 11.47 2.09
N LEU A 152 -13.91 12.61 2.41
CA LEU A 152 -12.89 12.76 3.45
C LEU A 152 -13.33 13.76 4.51
#